data_AF-A0A2N6A029-F1
#
_entry.id   AF-A0A2N6A029-F1
#
_cell.length_a   1.000
_cell.length_b   1.000
_cell.length_c   1.000
_cell.angle_alpha   90.00
_cell.angle_beta   90.00
_cell.angle_gamma   90.00
#
_symmetry.space_group_name_H-M   'P 1'
#
loop_
_entity.id
_entity.type
_entity.pdbx_description
1 polymer ?
#
loop_
_entity_poly.entity_id
_entity_poly.type
_entity_poly.pdbx_seq_one_letter_code
_entity_poly.pdbx_strand_id
1 'polypeptide(L)'
;KYGPERYAGIGTETSKGTKIFALSGQVRNVGLVEVPMGVSLREIVFDIGGGIPGGKKFKAVQIGGPSGGALPESVIDTPVDYESLKEVGAMMGSGGLVVMDESTCMVDLAKYFMTFIQSESCGKCIPCREGTKRLLEILERLTSSHRDETSQEQSLLRFQGMVYLERLASVIKDTSLCGLGQTAANPVMSTLKYFREEYEAHLYERHCPAGACRELLTYTIDADRCNGCGLCAKKCPQDAIVGVKKQVHHIIDEKCIRCDQCRVNCNFDAICVN
;
A
#
# COMPACT_ATOMS: atom_id res chain seq x y z
N LYS A 1 24.37 -32.07 9.22
CA LYS A 1 25.12 -32.13 10.50
C LYS A 1 24.31 -32.74 11.64
N TYR A 2 23.01 -32.42 11.79
CA TYR A 2 22.21 -32.85 12.94
C TYR A 2 21.06 -33.83 12.63
N GLY A 3 21.01 -34.41 11.43
CA GLY A 3 19.98 -35.36 11.01
C GLY A 3 18.66 -34.70 10.55
N PRO A 4 17.91 -35.33 9.62
CA PRO A 4 16.63 -34.82 9.15
C PRO A 4 15.54 -34.85 10.23
N GLU A 5 15.58 -35.79 11.18
CA GLU A 5 14.58 -35.94 12.25
C GLU A 5 14.57 -34.72 13.17
N ARG A 6 15.75 -34.17 13.48
CA ARG A 6 15.88 -32.97 14.31
C ARG A 6 15.30 -31.73 13.61
N TYR A 7 15.50 -31.61 12.30
CA TYR A 7 14.91 -30.53 11.51
C TYR A 7 13.39 -30.68 11.41
N ALA A 8 12.91 -31.91 11.24
CA ALA A 8 11.48 -32.24 11.22
C ALA A 8 10.78 -32.09 12.59
N GLY A 9 11.54 -32.08 13.69
CA GLY A 9 11.04 -31.79 15.03
C GLY A 9 10.82 -30.31 15.32
N ILE A 10 11.21 -29.42 14.42
CA ILE A 10 10.97 -27.97 14.50
C ILE A 10 9.78 -27.64 13.58
N GLY A 11 8.94 -26.68 13.97
CA GLY A 11 7.82 -26.21 13.14
C GLY A 11 6.47 -26.81 13.54
N THR A 12 5.50 -26.74 12.62
CA THR A 12 4.16 -27.31 12.82
C THR A 12 4.10 -28.77 12.37
N GLU A 13 2.93 -29.42 12.47
CA GLU A 13 2.77 -30.79 11.94
C GLU A 13 3.00 -30.86 10.43
N THR A 14 2.48 -29.88 9.69
CA THR A 14 2.52 -29.84 8.22
C THR A 14 3.68 -29.03 7.66
N SER A 15 4.24 -28.09 8.43
CA SER A 15 5.33 -27.21 8.01
C SER A 15 6.56 -27.38 8.90
N LYS A 16 7.52 -28.20 8.43
CA LYS A 16 8.72 -28.57 9.19
C LYS A 16 9.88 -27.58 9.00
N GLY A 17 10.67 -27.43 10.06
CA GLY A 17 11.95 -26.72 10.04
C GLY A 17 11.86 -25.23 10.33
N THR A 18 12.85 -24.50 9.83
CA THR A 18 12.97 -23.05 9.97
C THR A 18 12.83 -22.35 8.62
N LYS A 19 12.49 -21.06 8.66
CA LYS A 19 12.46 -20.20 7.47
C LYS A 19 13.20 -18.91 7.76
N ILE A 20 13.98 -18.48 6.78
CA ILE A 20 14.62 -17.16 6.79
C ILE A 20 13.69 -16.15 6.13
N PHE A 21 13.41 -15.05 6.82
CA PHE A 21 12.68 -13.88 6.34
C PHE A 21 13.63 -12.68 6.17
N ALA A 22 13.46 -11.95 5.07
CA ALA A 22 14.03 -10.63 4.89
C ALA A 22 13.03 -9.59 5.41
N LEU A 23 13.19 -9.23 6.67
CA LEU A 23 12.38 -8.25 7.39
C LEU A 23 12.83 -6.83 7.00
N SER A 24 11.92 -6.04 6.45
CA SER A 24 12.17 -4.69 5.93
C SER A 24 10.95 -3.78 6.09
N GLY A 25 11.07 -2.51 5.69
CA GLY A 25 9.99 -1.53 5.77
C GLY A 25 10.02 -0.73 7.08
N GLN A 26 8.84 -0.39 7.61
CA GLN A 26 8.64 0.44 8.80
C GLN A 26 8.83 -0.37 10.09
N VAL A 27 10.03 -0.86 10.33
CA VAL A 27 10.38 -1.69 11.49
C VAL A 27 11.75 -1.29 12.05
N ARG A 28 11.94 -1.37 13.38
CA ARG A 28 13.19 -0.89 14.02
C ARG A 28 14.41 -1.71 13.62
N ASN A 29 14.27 -3.03 13.63
CA ASN A 29 15.34 -3.97 13.31
C ASN A 29 15.10 -4.58 11.92
N VAL A 30 15.79 -4.04 10.91
CA VAL A 30 15.76 -4.55 9.53
C VAL A 30 16.87 -5.59 9.35
N GLY A 31 16.60 -6.70 8.67
CA GLY A 31 17.61 -7.72 8.41
C GLY A 31 17.04 -9.09 8.02
N LEU A 32 17.93 -10.09 8.05
CA LEU A 32 17.54 -11.49 7.89
C LEU A 32 17.24 -12.10 9.26
N VAL A 33 16.06 -12.69 9.39
CA VAL A 33 15.61 -13.36 10.60
C VAL A 33 15.30 -14.81 10.27
N GLU A 34 15.94 -15.74 10.97
CA GLU A 34 15.58 -17.15 10.93
C GLU A 34 14.60 -17.46 12.07
N VAL A 35 13.42 -17.97 11.72
CA VAL A 35 12.39 -18.37 12.68
C VAL A 35 11.96 -19.82 12.46
N PRO A 36 11.54 -20.55 13.50
CA PRO A 36 10.83 -21.80 13.32
C PRO A 36 9.49 -21.57 12.60
N MET A 37 9.07 -22.53 11.78
CA MET A 37 7.72 -22.48 11.19
C MET A 37 6.65 -22.45 12.29
N GLY A 38 5.56 -21.72 12.06
CA GLY A 38 4.46 -21.58 13.02
C GLY A 38 4.59 -20.43 14.03
N VAL A 39 5.72 -19.71 14.05
CA VAL A 39 5.82 -18.43 14.79
C VAL A 39 4.81 -17.43 14.21
N SER A 40 4.16 -16.62 15.05
CA SER A 40 3.18 -15.64 14.57
C SER A 40 3.85 -14.46 13.84
N LEU A 41 3.11 -13.80 12.93
CA LEU A 41 3.61 -12.55 12.31
C LEU A 41 3.87 -11.47 13.38
N ARG A 42 3.09 -11.46 14.45
CA ARG A 42 3.25 -10.54 15.58
C ARG A 42 4.62 -10.68 16.22
N GLU A 43 5.03 -11.90 16.55
CA GLU A 43 6.35 -12.16 17.15
C GLU A 43 7.48 -11.70 16.22
N ILE A 44 7.36 -11.97 14.91
CA ILE A 44 8.38 -11.53 13.94
C ILE A 44 8.48 -10.00 13.90
N VAL A 45 7.35 -9.29 13.86
CA VAL A 45 7.32 -7.83 13.71
C VAL A 45 7.67 -7.09 15.01
N PHE A 46 7.10 -7.51 16.14
CA PHE A 46 7.20 -6.79 17.40
C PHE A 46 8.34 -7.28 18.28
N ASP A 47 8.51 -8.60 18.43
CA ASP A 47 9.52 -9.15 19.34
C ASP A 47 10.90 -9.15 18.68
N ILE A 48 10.98 -9.61 17.42
CA ILE A 48 12.26 -9.66 16.69
C ILE A 48 12.53 -8.32 15.99
N GLY A 49 11.54 -7.81 15.25
CA GLY A 49 11.63 -6.54 14.54
C GLY A 49 11.67 -5.30 15.44
N GLY A 50 11.29 -5.42 16.71
CA GLY A 50 11.27 -4.30 17.65
C GLY A 50 10.12 -3.31 17.43
N GLY A 51 9.13 -3.67 16.59
CA GLY A 51 7.93 -2.88 16.32
C GLY A 51 8.15 -1.69 15.37
N ILE A 52 7.13 -0.83 15.29
CA ILE A 52 7.10 0.31 14.37
C ILE A 52 7.95 1.48 14.94
N PRO A 53 8.81 2.12 14.12
CA PRO A 53 9.58 3.29 14.55
C PRO A 53 8.68 4.50 14.82
N GLY A 54 9.12 5.39 15.72
CA GLY A 54 8.44 6.66 15.99
C GLY A 54 7.08 6.56 16.72
N GLY A 55 6.71 5.37 17.23
CA GLY A 55 5.45 5.19 17.96
C GLY A 55 4.19 5.24 17.08
N LYS A 56 4.37 5.17 15.76
CA LYS A 56 3.27 5.06 14.80
C LYS A 56 2.58 3.70 14.90
N LYS A 57 1.38 3.62 14.35
CA LYS A 57 0.59 2.38 14.35
C LYS A 57 1.04 1.42 13.24
N PHE A 58 1.06 0.14 13.56
CA PHE A 58 1.17 -0.92 12.57
C PHE A 58 -0.08 -0.92 11.70
N LYS A 59 0.09 -1.04 10.39
CA LYS A 59 -1.03 -1.09 9.45
C LYS A 59 -1.14 -2.45 8.78
N ALA A 60 -0.04 -2.91 8.21
CA ALA A 60 -0.01 -4.16 7.46
C ALA A 60 1.40 -4.74 7.37
N VAL A 61 1.46 -6.01 6.97
CA VAL A 61 2.69 -6.67 6.53
C VAL A 61 2.47 -7.33 5.18
N GLN A 62 3.35 -7.07 4.21
CA GLN A 62 3.38 -7.78 2.94
C GLN A 62 4.27 -9.01 3.11
N ILE A 63 3.69 -10.20 2.99
CA ILE A 63 4.42 -11.48 3.08
C ILE A 63 4.32 -12.27 1.78
N GLY A 64 5.44 -12.86 1.37
CA GLY A 64 5.54 -13.66 0.15
C GLY A 64 6.20 -12.94 -1.02
N GLY A 65 6.76 -11.75 -0.79
CA GLY A 65 7.40 -10.92 -1.81
C GLY A 65 6.38 -10.14 -2.65
N PRO A 66 6.74 -9.75 -3.88
CA PRO A 66 5.88 -8.91 -4.73
C PRO A 66 4.53 -9.54 -5.08
N SER A 67 4.47 -10.86 -5.29
CA SER A 67 3.22 -11.60 -5.55
C SER A 67 2.58 -12.19 -4.28
N GLY A 68 3.02 -11.70 -3.12
CA GLY A 68 2.47 -12.04 -1.81
C GLY A 68 1.15 -11.32 -1.50
N GLY A 69 0.74 -11.37 -0.24
CA GLY A 69 -0.45 -10.67 0.26
C GLY A 69 -0.11 -9.67 1.36
N ALA A 70 -0.91 -8.59 1.43
CA ALA A 70 -0.86 -7.60 2.50
C ALA A 70 -1.83 -7.99 3.62
N LEU A 71 -1.30 -8.25 4.81
CA LEU A 71 -2.03 -8.73 5.97
C LEU A 71 -2.17 -7.63 7.02
N PRO A 72 -3.39 -7.24 7.42
CA PRO A 72 -3.63 -6.21 8.42
C PRO A 72 -3.36 -6.68 9.85
N GLU A 73 -3.49 -5.75 10.81
CA GLU A 73 -3.40 -6.05 12.25
C GLU A 73 -4.39 -7.14 12.70
N SER A 74 -5.59 -7.23 12.09
CA SER A 74 -6.63 -8.19 12.47
C SER A 74 -6.26 -9.66 12.27
N VAL A 75 -5.20 -9.95 11.51
CA VAL A 75 -4.71 -11.31 11.24
C VAL A 75 -3.21 -11.44 11.55
N ILE A 76 -2.65 -10.52 12.33
CA ILE A 76 -1.21 -10.54 12.65
C ILE A 76 -0.82 -11.70 13.59
N ASP A 77 -1.79 -12.27 14.29
CA ASP A 77 -1.58 -13.45 15.13
C ASP A 77 -1.57 -14.76 14.31
N THR A 78 -1.72 -14.68 12.99
CA THR A 78 -1.65 -15.86 12.11
C THR A 78 -0.27 -16.51 12.18
N PRO A 79 -0.20 -17.82 12.46
CA PRO A 79 1.04 -18.60 12.39
C PRO A 79 1.66 -18.57 11.00
N VAL A 80 2.99 -18.43 10.95
CA VAL A 80 3.75 -18.40 9.72
C VAL A 80 4.08 -19.82 9.28
N ASP A 81 3.10 -20.44 8.61
CA ASP A 81 3.19 -21.75 7.98
C ASP A 81 2.46 -21.74 6.62
N TYR A 82 2.57 -22.81 5.83
CA TYR A 82 2.01 -22.84 4.47
C TYR A 82 0.48 -22.81 4.42
N GLU A 83 -0.20 -23.38 5.40
CA GLU A 83 -1.66 -23.55 5.41
C GLU A 83 -2.34 -22.31 5.97
N SER A 84 -1.91 -21.87 7.15
CA SER A 84 -2.41 -20.69 7.86
C SER A 84 -2.30 -19.42 7.02
N LEU A 85 -1.17 -19.22 6.32
CA LEU A 85 -1.00 -18.06 5.44
C LEU A 85 -1.94 -18.09 4.24
N LYS A 86 -2.23 -19.27 3.70
CA LYS A 86 -3.11 -19.42 2.53
C LYS A 86 -4.56 -19.05 2.88
N GLU A 87 -5.01 -19.37 4.08
CA GLU A 87 -6.35 -19.03 4.58
C GLU A 87 -6.57 -17.52 4.68
N VAL A 88 -5.54 -16.78 5.09
CA VAL A 88 -5.60 -15.31 5.19
C VAL A 88 -5.31 -14.60 3.87
N GLY A 89 -5.16 -15.33 2.76
CA GLY A 89 -4.95 -14.76 1.42
C GLY A 89 -3.52 -14.29 1.16
N ALA A 90 -2.56 -14.84 1.91
CA ALA A 90 -1.14 -14.68 1.67
C ALA A 90 -0.51 -16.01 1.27
N MET A 91 0.81 -16.01 1.07
CA MET A 91 1.53 -17.23 0.76
C MET A 91 2.96 -17.18 1.30
N MET A 92 3.48 -18.37 1.58
CA MET A 92 4.90 -18.54 1.85
C MET A 92 5.68 -18.46 0.53
N GLY A 93 6.16 -17.26 0.20
CA GLY A 93 6.98 -17.01 -0.98
C GLY A 93 8.49 -17.08 -0.70
N SER A 94 9.24 -16.12 -1.23
CA SER A 94 10.70 -16.04 -1.02
C SER A 94 11.13 -15.81 0.43
N GLY A 95 10.21 -15.36 1.29
CA GLY A 95 10.49 -14.89 2.65
C GLY A 95 10.68 -13.38 2.74
N GLY A 96 10.34 -12.61 1.70
CA GLY A 96 10.23 -11.15 1.82
C GLY A 96 9.08 -10.79 2.77
N LEU A 97 9.36 -9.94 3.77
CA LEU A 97 8.41 -9.47 4.76
C LEU A 97 8.58 -7.96 4.93
N VAL A 98 7.65 -7.19 4.36
CA VAL A 98 7.69 -5.72 4.35
C VAL A 98 6.64 -5.18 5.31
N VAL A 99 7.09 -4.57 6.40
CA VAL A 99 6.23 -3.97 7.44
C VAL A 99 5.82 -2.56 7.03
N MET A 100 4.56 -2.22 7.27
CA MET A 100 3.96 -0.94 6.88
C MET A 100 3.24 -0.30 8.07
N ASP A 101 3.36 1.03 8.15
CA ASP A 101 2.70 1.85 9.16
C ASP A 101 1.46 2.58 8.60
N GLU A 102 0.79 3.36 9.46
CA GLU A 102 -0.40 4.13 9.10
C GLU A 102 -0.20 5.14 7.95
N SER A 103 1.05 5.52 7.63
CA SER A 103 1.36 6.44 6.53
C SER A 103 1.52 5.77 5.16
N THR A 104 1.34 4.44 5.07
CA THR A 104 1.41 3.70 3.80
C THR A 104 0.03 3.56 3.18
N CYS A 105 -0.19 3.98 1.93
CA CYS A 105 -1.44 3.73 1.21
C CYS A 105 -1.47 2.32 0.61
N MET A 106 -2.54 1.57 0.84
CA MET A 106 -2.66 0.19 0.34
C MET A 106 -2.98 0.12 -1.16
N VAL A 107 -3.64 1.14 -1.71
CA VAL A 107 -3.87 1.25 -3.17
C VAL A 107 -2.54 1.52 -3.89
N ASP A 108 -1.71 2.41 -3.34
CA ASP A 108 -0.39 2.71 -3.88
C ASP A 108 0.59 1.54 -3.73
N LEU A 109 0.54 0.81 -2.61
CA LEU A 109 1.28 -0.43 -2.41
C LEU A 109 0.92 -1.47 -3.48
N ALA A 110 -0.37 -1.70 -3.71
CA ALA A 110 -0.83 -2.61 -4.75
C ALA A 110 -0.33 -2.18 -6.12
N LYS A 111 -0.38 -0.86 -6.43
CA LYS A 111 0.14 -0.30 -7.68
C LYS A 111 1.64 -0.58 -7.82
N TYR A 112 2.44 -0.31 -6.78
CA TYR A 112 3.89 -0.55 -6.77
C TYR A 112 4.23 -2.01 -7.10
N PHE A 113 3.58 -2.98 -6.44
CA PHE A 113 3.82 -4.38 -6.73
C PHE A 113 3.31 -4.81 -8.10
N MET A 114 2.17 -4.27 -8.56
CA MET A 114 1.67 -4.54 -9.90
C MET A 114 2.58 -3.98 -11.00
N THR A 115 3.23 -2.83 -10.77
CA THR A 115 4.25 -2.29 -11.68
C THR A 115 5.41 -3.26 -11.83
N PHE A 116 5.93 -3.78 -10.70
CA PHE A 116 7.00 -4.79 -10.71
C PHE A 116 6.56 -6.10 -11.38
N ILE A 117 5.38 -6.63 -11.02
CA ILE A 117 4.90 -7.90 -11.56
C ILE A 117 4.70 -7.81 -13.07
N GLN A 118 4.19 -6.67 -13.57
CA GLN A 118 4.02 -6.48 -15.00
C GLN A 118 5.34 -6.28 -15.74
N SER A 119 6.36 -5.64 -15.12
CA SER A 119 7.68 -5.55 -15.74
C SER A 119 8.40 -6.90 -15.80
N GLU A 120 8.18 -7.75 -14.80
CA GLU A 120 8.77 -9.10 -14.72
C GLU A 120 7.94 -10.18 -15.43
N SER A 121 6.84 -9.81 -16.08
CA SER A 121 6.02 -10.73 -16.86
C SER A 121 6.76 -11.18 -18.12
N CYS A 122 6.95 -12.50 -18.29
CA CYS A 122 7.55 -13.04 -19.51
C CYS A 122 6.66 -12.93 -20.76
N GLY A 123 5.40 -12.50 -20.60
CA GLY A 123 4.47 -12.25 -21.70
C GLY A 123 3.88 -13.48 -22.40
N LYS A 124 4.18 -14.70 -21.92
CA LYS A 124 3.78 -15.96 -22.58
C LYS A 124 2.27 -16.23 -22.56
N CYS A 125 1.61 -16.07 -21.42
CA CYS A 125 0.17 -16.27 -21.31
C CYS A 125 -0.59 -14.95 -21.36
N ILE A 126 -1.62 -14.90 -22.19
CA ILE A 126 -2.51 -13.74 -22.35
C ILE A 126 -3.10 -13.25 -21.02
N PRO A 127 -3.67 -14.11 -20.14
CA PRO A 127 -4.25 -13.64 -18.88
C PRO A 127 -3.23 -12.92 -18.00
N CYS A 128 -2.01 -13.44 -17.87
CA CYS A 128 -0.97 -12.74 -17.11
C CYS A 128 -0.52 -11.45 -17.82
N ARG A 129 -0.17 -11.51 -19.12
CA ARG A 129 0.41 -10.37 -19.85
C ARG A 129 -0.54 -9.18 -19.96
N GLU A 130 -1.78 -9.43 -20.36
CA GLU A 130 -2.78 -8.39 -20.55
C GLU A 130 -3.54 -8.10 -19.26
N GLY A 131 -3.86 -9.12 -18.47
CA GLY A 131 -4.66 -8.94 -17.26
C GLY A 131 -3.93 -8.13 -16.21
N THR A 132 -2.64 -8.40 -15.95
CA THR A 132 -1.86 -7.62 -14.97
C THR A 132 -1.66 -6.18 -15.43
N LYS A 133 -1.51 -5.93 -16.74
CA LYS A 133 -1.54 -4.59 -17.32
C LYS A 133 -2.86 -3.88 -17.03
N ARG A 134 -4.00 -4.53 -17.24
CA ARG A 134 -5.31 -3.94 -16.93
C ARG A 134 -5.50 -3.67 -15.44
N LEU A 135 -5.04 -4.55 -14.56
CA LEU A 135 -5.03 -4.30 -13.11
C LEU A 135 -4.21 -3.05 -12.77
N LEU A 136 -2.98 -2.94 -13.32
CA LEU A 136 -2.13 -1.78 -13.10
C LEU A 136 -2.77 -0.49 -13.59
N GLU A 137 -3.34 -0.48 -14.80
CA GLU A 137 -4.01 0.69 -15.36
C GLU A 137 -5.24 1.12 -14.52
N ILE A 138 -5.93 0.18 -13.85
CA ILE A 138 -7.02 0.53 -12.93
C ILE A 138 -6.47 1.21 -11.68
N LEU A 139 -5.41 0.67 -11.07
CA LEU A 139 -4.77 1.25 -9.88
C LEU A 139 -4.16 2.62 -10.17
N GLU A 140 -3.54 2.80 -11.34
CA GLU A 140 -3.03 4.09 -11.79
C GLU A 140 -4.14 5.14 -11.84
N ARG A 141 -5.31 4.82 -12.43
CA ARG A 141 -6.48 5.73 -12.47
C ARG A 141 -7.05 6.06 -11.09
N LEU A 142 -6.96 5.12 -10.14
CA LEU A 142 -7.41 5.37 -8.76
C LEU A 142 -6.48 6.33 -8.02
N THR A 143 -5.18 6.29 -8.33
CA THR A 143 -4.16 7.13 -7.67
C THR A 143 -3.84 8.42 -8.43
N SER A 144 -4.40 8.62 -9.63
CA SER A 144 -4.19 9.82 -10.45
C SER A 144 -5.08 10.98 -10.01
N SER A 145 -4.64 12.20 -10.34
CA SER A 145 -5.34 13.43 -10.00
C SER A 145 -6.72 13.44 -10.66
N HIS A 146 -7.73 13.97 -9.96
CA HIS A 146 -9.05 14.19 -10.57
C HIS A 146 -9.00 15.20 -11.74
N ARG A 147 -7.92 15.99 -11.85
CA ARG A 147 -7.73 16.93 -12.97
C ARG A 147 -7.35 16.22 -14.26
N ASP A 148 -6.84 15.01 -14.18
CA ASP A 148 -6.50 14.20 -15.36
C ASP A 148 -7.77 13.63 -16.01
N GLU A 149 -8.89 13.60 -15.27
CA GLU A 149 -10.21 13.24 -15.80
C GLU A 149 -10.87 14.44 -16.48
N THR A 150 -10.60 14.55 -17.79
CA THR A 150 -11.13 15.63 -18.64
C THR A 150 -12.41 15.23 -19.37
N SER A 151 -12.80 13.95 -19.34
CA SER A 151 -14.02 13.44 -19.97
C SER A 151 -14.82 12.52 -19.05
N GLN A 152 -16.14 12.50 -19.25
CA GLN A 152 -17.05 11.59 -18.53
C GLN A 152 -16.70 10.12 -18.77
N GLU A 153 -16.14 9.78 -19.93
CA GLU A 153 -15.66 8.44 -20.26
C GLU A 153 -14.55 7.98 -19.30
N GLN A 154 -13.59 8.85 -18.99
CA GLN A 154 -12.49 8.52 -18.08
C GLN A 154 -13.01 8.25 -16.66
N SER A 155 -13.95 9.06 -16.18
CA SER A 155 -14.62 8.82 -14.90
C SER A 155 -15.37 7.49 -14.90
N LEU A 156 -16.12 7.18 -15.97
CA LEU A 156 -16.81 5.89 -16.12
C LEU A 156 -15.83 4.71 -16.10
N LEU A 157 -14.70 4.80 -16.81
CA LEU A 157 -13.67 3.76 -16.83
C LEU A 157 -13.08 3.49 -15.43
N ARG A 158 -12.92 4.54 -14.61
CA ARG A 158 -12.44 4.38 -13.22
C ARG A 158 -13.45 3.61 -12.35
N PHE A 159 -14.73 3.95 -12.44
CA PHE A 159 -15.80 3.20 -11.74
C PHE A 159 -15.91 1.76 -12.24
N GLN A 160 -15.90 1.55 -13.56
CA GLN A 160 -15.92 0.21 -14.14
C GLN A 160 -14.69 -0.61 -13.73
N GLY A 161 -13.52 0.02 -13.67
CA GLY A 161 -12.28 -0.60 -13.22
C GLY A 161 -12.44 -1.25 -11.85
N MET A 162 -13.05 -0.54 -10.90
CA MET A 162 -13.31 -1.08 -9.56
C MET A 162 -14.29 -2.25 -9.56
N VAL A 163 -15.37 -2.17 -10.34
CA VAL A 163 -16.36 -3.26 -10.45
C VAL A 163 -15.72 -4.55 -11.02
N TYR A 164 -14.80 -4.40 -11.98
CA TYR A 164 -14.16 -5.54 -12.63
C TYR A 164 -12.85 -6.00 -11.96
N LEU A 165 -12.31 -5.24 -11.00
CA LEU A 165 -10.98 -5.48 -10.42
C LEU A 165 -10.86 -6.88 -9.83
N GLU A 166 -11.80 -7.27 -8.97
CA GLU A 166 -11.81 -8.57 -8.31
C GLU A 166 -12.00 -9.74 -9.30
N ARG A 167 -12.92 -9.57 -10.25
CA ARG A 167 -13.17 -10.57 -11.30
C ARG A 167 -11.93 -10.78 -12.17
N LEU A 168 -11.29 -9.70 -12.60
CA LEU A 168 -10.08 -9.74 -13.40
C LEU A 168 -8.94 -10.44 -12.63
N ALA A 169 -8.77 -10.10 -11.35
CA ALA A 169 -7.80 -10.75 -10.49
C ALA A 169 -8.01 -12.27 -10.39
N SER A 170 -9.26 -12.72 -10.20
CA SER A 170 -9.59 -14.16 -10.19
C SER A 170 -9.27 -14.84 -11.52
N VAL A 171 -9.64 -14.23 -12.66
CA VAL A 171 -9.36 -14.80 -13.98
C VAL A 171 -7.86 -14.96 -14.21
N ILE A 172 -7.05 -13.97 -13.83
CA ILE A 172 -5.59 -14.05 -13.93
C ILE A 172 -5.05 -15.22 -13.11
N LYS A 173 -5.51 -15.36 -11.87
CA LYS A 173 -5.13 -16.43 -10.96
C LYS A 173 -5.44 -17.81 -11.53
N ASP A 174 -6.66 -18.00 -12.05
CA ASP A 174 -7.14 -19.32 -12.46
C ASP A 174 -6.63 -19.77 -13.83
N THR A 175 -6.24 -18.83 -14.70
CA THR A 175 -5.92 -19.13 -16.11
C THR A 175 -4.47 -18.89 -16.50
N SER A 176 -3.62 -18.42 -15.58
CA SER A 176 -2.19 -18.22 -15.82
C SER A 176 -1.39 -19.53 -15.78
N LEU A 177 -0.36 -19.60 -16.64
CA LEU A 177 0.43 -20.82 -16.83
C LEU A 177 1.42 -21.15 -15.71
N CYS A 178 1.96 -20.14 -15.03
CA CYS A 178 3.03 -20.33 -14.03
C CYS A 178 2.65 -19.70 -12.68
N GLY A 179 3.40 -20.06 -11.63
CA GLY A 179 3.16 -19.58 -10.27
C GLY A 179 3.20 -18.05 -10.14
N LEU A 180 4.03 -17.34 -10.92
CA LEU A 180 4.03 -15.88 -10.94
C LEU A 180 2.67 -15.36 -11.41
N GLY A 181 2.17 -15.81 -12.56
CA GLY A 181 0.88 -15.36 -13.07
C GLY A 181 -0.29 -15.76 -12.17
N GLN A 182 -0.25 -16.94 -11.56
CA GLN A 182 -1.28 -17.41 -10.61
C GLN A 182 -1.33 -16.57 -9.34
N THR A 183 -0.21 -15.98 -8.93
CA THR A 183 -0.08 -15.18 -7.69
C THR A 183 0.01 -13.68 -7.98
N ALA A 184 0.07 -13.29 -9.25
CA ALA A 184 0.29 -11.92 -9.69
C ALA A 184 -0.74 -10.93 -9.12
N ALA A 185 -1.99 -11.37 -8.97
CA ALA A 185 -3.07 -10.52 -8.49
C ALA A 185 -3.22 -10.53 -6.95
N ASN A 186 -2.40 -11.29 -6.21
CA ASN A 186 -2.51 -11.40 -4.75
C ASN A 186 -2.39 -10.05 -4.01
N PRO A 187 -1.47 -9.13 -4.38
CA PRO A 187 -1.43 -7.82 -3.75
C PRO A 187 -2.77 -7.10 -3.86
N VAL A 188 -3.38 -7.11 -5.04
CA VAL A 188 -4.68 -6.47 -5.29
C VAL A 188 -5.81 -7.16 -4.54
N MET A 189 -5.86 -8.50 -4.55
CA MET A 189 -6.93 -9.23 -3.85
C MET A 189 -6.85 -9.05 -2.34
N SER A 190 -5.65 -9.10 -1.77
CA SER A 190 -5.46 -8.95 -0.31
C SER A 190 -5.76 -7.52 0.15
N THR A 191 -5.28 -6.50 -0.57
CA THR A 191 -5.59 -5.11 -0.23
C THR A 191 -7.06 -4.78 -0.45
N LEU A 192 -7.72 -5.32 -1.48
CA LEU A 192 -9.16 -5.12 -1.70
C LEU A 192 -10.01 -5.84 -0.63
N LYS A 193 -9.53 -6.96 -0.09
CA LYS A 193 -10.20 -7.72 0.98
C LYS A 193 -10.15 -6.98 2.32
N TYR A 194 -8.96 -6.48 2.70
CA TYR A 194 -8.73 -5.94 4.03
C TYR A 194 -8.80 -4.41 4.12
N PHE A 195 -8.57 -3.70 3.01
CA PHE A 195 -8.46 -2.24 2.97
C PHE A 195 -9.39 -1.62 1.92
N ARG A 196 -10.57 -2.23 1.72
CA ARG A 196 -11.58 -1.77 0.75
C ARG A 196 -11.93 -0.29 0.94
N GLU A 197 -12.01 0.16 2.19
CA GLU A 197 -12.29 1.55 2.54
C GLU A 197 -11.30 2.54 1.90
N GLU A 198 -10.02 2.18 1.78
CA GLU A 198 -9.05 3.03 1.07
C GLU A 198 -9.33 3.09 -0.43
N TYR A 199 -9.73 1.97 -1.05
CA TYR A 199 -10.13 1.98 -2.46
C TYR A 199 -11.37 2.84 -2.68
N GLU A 200 -12.33 2.78 -1.76
CA GLU A 200 -13.55 3.60 -1.80
C GLU A 200 -13.23 5.09 -1.60
N ALA A 201 -12.32 5.45 -0.69
CA ALA A 201 -11.86 6.83 -0.55
C ALA A 201 -11.17 7.36 -1.83
N HIS A 202 -10.34 6.54 -2.49
CA HIS A 202 -9.72 6.91 -3.78
C HIS A 202 -10.77 7.02 -4.90
N LEU A 203 -11.81 6.18 -4.86
CA LEU A 203 -12.86 6.12 -5.87
C LEU A 203 -13.93 7.21 -5.72
N TYR A 204 -14.43 7.47 -4.52
CA TYR A 204 -15.55 8.40 -4.34
C TYR A 204 -15.07 9.78 -3.91
N GLU A 205 -14.14 9.83 -2.94
CA GLU A 205 -13.72 11.08 -2.31
C GLU A 205 -12.53 11.74 -3.01
N ARG A 206 -11.84 11.00 -3.90
CA ARG A 206 -10.60 11.44 -4.55
C ARG A 206 -9.54 11.88 -3.53
N HIS A 207 -9.48 11.14 -2.43
CA HIS A 207 -8.66 11.42 -1.27
C HIS A 207 -7.86 10.17 -0.88
N CYS A 208 -6.65 10.37 -0.37
CA CYS A 208 -5.79 9.30 0.12
C CYS A 208 -5.70 9.37 1.66
N PRO A 209 -6.37 8.45 2.39
CA PRO A 209 -6.39 8.50 3.86
C PRO A 209 -5.00 8.40 4.53
N ALA A 210 -4.03 7.80 3.84
CA ALA A 210 -2.66 7.66 4.33
C ALA A 210 -1.75 8.85 3.98
N GLY A 211 -2.22 9.79 3.14
CA GLY A 211 -1.43 10.93 2.67
C GLY A 211 -0.27 10.58 1.73
N ALA A 212 -0.21 9.35 1.20
CA ALA A 212 0.91 8.87 0.38
C ALA A 212 0.76 9.22 -1.12
N CYS A 213 -0.47 9.18 -1.65
CA CYS A 213 -0.74 9.48 -3.05
C CYS A 213 -0.72 10.98 -3.30
N ARG A 214 0.43 11.54 -3.70
CA ARG A 214 0.61 12.99 -3.91
C ARG A 214 -0.49 13.63 -4.75
N GLU A 215 -0.96 12.95 -5.80
CA GLU A 215 -1.95 13.49 -6.74
C GLU A 215 -3.38 13.55 -6.19
N LEU A 216 -3.64 12.92 -5.04
CA LEU A 216 -4.92 12.95 -4.33
C LEU A 216 -4.90 13.84 -3.08
N LEU A 217 -3.79 14.54 -2.83
CA LEU A 217 -3.69 15.45 -1.69
C LEU A 217 -4.38 16.78 -2.01
N THR A 218 -5.17 17.24 -1.06
CA THR A 218 -5.84 18.53 -1.02
C THR A 218 -5.30 19.31 0.17
N TYR A 219 -4.92 20.56 -0.09
CA TYR A 219 -4.39 21.44 0.95
C TYR A 219 -5.45 22.47 1.30
N THR A 220 -5.81 22.53 2.57
CA THR A 220 -6.76 23.52 3.11
C THR A 220 -6.13 24.29 4.25
N ILE A 221 -6.66 25.47 4.54
CA ILE A 221 -6.17 26.33 5.62
C ILE A 221 -7.23 26.38 6.71
N ASP A 222 -6.83 25.99 7.92
CA ASP A 222 -7.64 26.11 9.11
C ASP A 222 -7.76 27.59 9.51
N ALA A 223 -8.98 28.10 9.51
CA ALA A 223 -9.29 29.48 9.83
C ALA A 223 -8.96 29.85 11.28
N ASP A 224 -9.07 28.89 12.21
CA ASP A 224 -8.88 29.14 13.64
C ASP A 224 -7.39 29.22 14.00
N ARG A 225 -6.52 28.54 13.23
CA ARG A 225 -5.07 28.51 13.44
C ARG A 225 -4.33 29.55 12.60
N CYS A 226 -4.89 29.95 11.46
CA CYS A 226 -4.23 30.85 10.53
C CYS A 226 -4.28 32.31 11.00
N ASN A 227 -3.12 32.88 11.35
CA ASN A 227 -3.02 34.29 11.73
C ASN A 227 -2.81 35.27 10.55
N GLY A 228 -2.78 34.77 9.32
CA GLY A 228 -2.60 35.59 8.12
C GLY A 228 -1.19 36.16 7.92
N CYS A 229 -0.13 35.47 8.36
CA CYS A 229 1.25 35.91 8.17
C CYS A 229 1.74 35.95 6.71
N GLY A 230 1.11 35.20 5.80
CA GLY A 230 1.41 35.17 4.36
C GLY A 230 2.67 34.37 3.96
N LEU A 231 3.33 33.67 4.89
CA LEU A 231 4.50 32.83 4.59
C LEU A 231 4.19 31.73 3.58
N CYS A 232 3.04 31.07 3.73
CA CYS A 232 2.57 30.04 2.80
C CYS A 232 2.42 30.58 1.37
N ALA A 233 1.84 31.76 1.21
CA ALA A 233 1.68 32.42 -0.09
C ALA A 233 3.04 32.77 -0.72
N LYS A 234 3.95 33.37 0.06
CA LYS A 234 5.30 33.73 -0.42
C LYS A 234 6.13 32.52 -0.87
N LYS A 235 5.90 31.36 -0.27
CA LYS A 235 6.63 30.11 -0.57
C LYS A 235 5.93 29.25 -1.62
N CYS A 236 4.75 29.64 -2.10
CA CYS A 236 4.03 28.89 -3.11
C CYS A 236 4.68 29.11 -4.49
N PRO A 237 5.12 28.06 -5.20
CA PRO A 237 5.75 28.22 -6.51
C PRO A 237 4.76 28.58 -7.63
N GLN A 238 3.46 28.38 -7.41
CA GLN A 238 2.40 28.54 -8.42
C GLN A 238 1.41 29.67 -8.08
N ASP A 239 1.70 30.49 -7.08
CA ASP A 239 0.80 31.54 -6.58
C ASP A 239 -0.63 31.03 -6.32
N ALA A 240 -0.73 29.80 -5.82
CA ALA A 240 -2.00 29.12 -5.57
C ALA A 240 -2.69 29.58 -4.28
N ILE A 241 -2.06 30.47 -3.49
CA ILE A 241 -2.59 30.90 -2.19
C ILE A 241 -2.96 32.36 -2.26
N VAL A 242 -4.22 32.66 -1.98
CA VAL A 242 -4.78 34.01 -1.98
C VAL A 242 -5.17 34.43 -0.57
N GLY A 243 -4.94 35.69 -0.24
CA GLY A 243 -5.26 36.22 1.08
C GLY A 243 -4.61 37.58 1.28
N VAL A 244 -5.18 38.37 2.20
CA VAL A 244 -4.58 39.64 2.62
C VAL A 244 -3.90 39.48 3.98
N LYS A 245 -2.93 40.33 4.26
CA LYS A 245 -2.22 40.31 5.56
C LYS A 245 -3.21 40.42 6.71
N LYS A 246 -2.96 39.63 7.76
CA LYS A 246 -3.80 39.53 8.98
C LYS A 246 -5.21 38.97 8.74
N GLN A 247 -5.47 38.36 7.59
CA GLN A 247 -6.68 37.58 7.34
C GLN A 247 -6.33 36.14 6.96
N VAL A 248 -7.30 35.24 7.13
CA VAL A 248 -7.17 33.83 6.74
C VAL A 248 -6.89 33.75 5.25
N HIS A 249 -5.89 32.96 4.88
CA HIS A 249 -5.55 32.71 3.48
C HIS A 249 -6.35 31.50 2.97
N HIS A 250 -6.50 31.40 1.65
CA HIS A 250 -7.20 30.32 0.98
C HIS A 250 -6.32 29.72 -0.12
N ILE A 251 -6.35 28.40 -0.27
CA ILE A 251 -5.62 27.68 -1.32
C ILE A 251 -6.58 27.44 -2.48
N ILE A 252 -6.24 27.96 -3.65
CA ILE A 252 -6.93 27.67 -4.90
C ILE A 252 -6.44 26.29 -5.36
N ASP A 253 -7.26 25.27 -5.17
CA ASP A 253 -6.88 23.90 -5.50
C ASP A 253 -6.41 23.80 -6.95
N GLU A 254 -7.15 24.34 -7.92
CA GLU A 254 -6.84 24.30 -9.36
C GLU A 254 -5.40 24.73 -9.72
N LYS A 255 -4.80 25.66 -8.96
CA LYS A 255 -3.41 26.11 -9.14
C LYS A 255 -2.41 25.34 -8.30
N CYS A 256 -2.85 24.65 -7.25
CA CYS A 256 -1.98 23.89 -6.37
C CYS A 256 -1.36 22.70 -7.10
N ILE A 257 -0.03 22.61 -7.07
CA ILE A 257 0.74 21.47 -7.59
C ILE A 257 1.14 20.46 -6.49
N ARG A 258 0.52 20.58 -5.30
CA ARG A 258 0.68 19.63 -4.18
C ARG A 258 2.13 19.40 -3.72
N CYS A 259 2.94 20.48 -3.77
CA CYS A 259 4.37 20.46 -3.46
C CYS A 259 4.72 20.51 -1.95
N ASP A 260 3.72 20.50 -1.07
CA ASP A 260 3.84 20.53 0.41
C ASP A 260 4.55 21.77 1.02
N GLN A 261 5.00 22.72 0.20
CA GLN A 261 5.74 23.90 0.68
C GLN A 261 4.92 24.77 1.66
N CYS A 262 3.61 24.87 1.47
CA CYS A 262 2.77 25.66 2.38
C CYS A 262 2.73 25.07 3.79
N ARG A 263 2.63 23.74 3.92
CA ARG A 263 2.59 23.04 5.20
C ARG A 263 3.93 23.12 5.93
N VAL A 264 5.02 22.80 5.24
CA VAL A 264 6.38 22.80 5.81
C VAL A 264 6.79 24.18 6.34
N ASN A 265 6.33 25.27 5.70
CA ASN A 265 6.66 26.64 6.11
C ASN A 265 5.60 27.28 7.03
N CYS A 266 4.57 26.53 7.46
CA CYS A 266 3.55 27.06 8.35
C CYS A 266 3.97 26.92 9.82
N ASN A 267 4.29 28.03 10.47
CA ASN A 267 4.67 28.04 11.89
C ASN A 267 3.49 27.82 12.87
N PHE A 268 2.26 27.72 12.36
CA PHE A 268 1.04 27.65 13.16
C PHE A 268 0.28 26.34 12.95
N ASP A 269 0.85 25.40 12.20
CA ASP A 269 0.19 24.13 11.83
C ASP A 269 -1.25 24.33 11.34
N ALA A 270 -1.43 25.39 10.56
CA ALA A 270 -2.72 25.84 10.04
C ALA A 270 -3.02 25.26 8.64
N ILE A 271 -2.10 24.47 8.07
CA ILE A 271 -2.32 23.80 6.78
C ILE A 271 -2.77 22.37 7.06
N CYS A 272 -4.03 22.10 6.74
CA CYS A 272 -4.59 20.76 6.79
C CYS A 272 -4.33 20.07 5.46
N VAL A 273 -3.80 18.85 5.54
CA VAL A 273 -3.67 17.94 4.41
C VAL A 273 -4.58 16.77 4.71
N ASN A 274 -5.42 16.43 3.73
CA ASN A 274 -6.24 15.23 3.76
C ASN A 274 -5.43 14.05 3.24
#